data_AF-A0A954UW20-F1
#
_entry.id   AF-A0A954UW20-F1
#
_cell.length_a   1.000
_cell.length_b   1.000
_cell.length_c   1.000
_cell.angle_alpha   90.00
_cell.angle_beta   90.00
_cell.angle_gamma   90.00
#
_symmetry.space_group_name_H-M   'P 1'
#
loop_
_entity.id
_entity.type
_entity.pdbx_description
1 polymer ?
#
loop_
_entity_poly.entity_id
_entity_poly.type
_entity_poly.pdbx_seq_one_letter_code
_entity_poly.pdbx_strand_id
1 'polypeptide(L)'
;MWRQKVLSIVVLLATTAAASQLLQAQEMMELPVEVRKWFRNPDGSCVQCSIGMCGTWNNVPAATTLLWDTEYGKAVRGGSWPSRVADYCSQRGIRAFNVTGDSTFEWMEWAAKTGRFAAIGAGTRHFQTEYGRDRAAGLWYVCNNNSPHRIDEYTNEGYRHLHLASGKWVVILDGPAPPPPPRYVRWW
;
A
#
# COMPACT_ATOMS: atom_id res chain seq x y z
N MET A 1 2.02 -22.21 -60.26
CA MET A 1 2.69 -21.40 -59.22
C MET A 1 1.68 -20.45 -58.62
N TRP A 2 1.76 -20.26 -57.28
CA TRP A 2 1.02 -19.29 -56.46
C TRP A 2 -0.44 -19.59 -56.11
N ARG A 3 -0.66 -20.04 -54.86
CA ARG A 3 -1.60 -19.47 -53.86
C ARG A 3 -1.77 -20.47 -52.71
N GLN A 4 -1.20 -20.17 -51.54
CA GLN A 4 -1.65 -20.63 -50.20
C GLN A 4 -0.58 -20.27 -49.16
N LYS A 5 -0.58 -19.04 -48.62
CA LYS A 5 0.14 -18.68 -47.38
C LYS A 5 -0.43 -17.41 -46.73
N VAL A 6 -1.73 -17.32 -46.45
CA VAL A 6 -2.22 -16.30 -45.49
C VAL A 6 -3.51 -16.82 -44.87
N LEU A 7 -3.41 -17.53 -43.74
CA LEU A 7 -4.46 -17.84 -42.76
C LEU A 7 -3.73 -18.84 -41.84
N SER A 8 -3.23 -18.48 -40.66
CA SER A 8 -4.06 -18.27 -39.46
C SER A 8 -3.23 -17.71 -38.29
N ILE A 9 -2.57 -16.55 -38.46
CA ILE A 9 -1.87 -15.84 -37.36
C ILE A 9 -2.84 -15.02 -36.47
N VAL A 10 -4.15 -15.02 -36.76
CA VAL A 10 -5.12 -14.14 -36.08
C VAL A 10 -5.66 -14.71 -34.76
N VAL A 11 -5.55 -16.03 -34.51
CA VAL A 11 -6.16 -16.63 -33.30
C VAL A 11 -5.28 -16.50 -32.04
N LEU A 12 -3.97 -16.30 -32.17
CA LEU A 12 -3.07 -16.15 -31.00
C LEU A 12 -3.06 -14.75 -30.37
N LEU A 13 -3.58 -13.73 -31.06
CA LEU A 13 -3.63 -12.35 -30.55
C LEU A 13 -4.90 -12.03 -29.75
N ALA A 14 -5.95 -12.86 -29.87
CA ALA A 14 -7.20 -12.64 -29.14
C ALA A 14 -7.15 -13.15 -27.69
N THR A 15 -6.26 -14.09 -27.37
CA THR A 15 -6.16 -14.67 -26.02
C THR A 15 -5.31 -13.84 -25.06
N THR A 16 -4.47 -12.92 -25.53
CA THR A 16 -3.73 -11.99 -24.65
C THR A 16 -4.57 -10.82 -24.17
N ALA A 17 -5.53 -10.35 -24.98
CA ALA A 17 -6.37 -9.20 -24.63
C ALA A 17 -7.35 -9.50 -23.47
N ALA A 18 -7.90 -10.72 -23.41
CA ALA A 18 -8.81 -11.12 -22.33
C ALA A 18 -8.10 -11.24 -20.97
N ALA A 19 -6.83 -11.64 -20.96
CA ALA A 19 -6.02 -11.68 -19.74
C ALA A 19 -5.70 -10.27 -19.21
N SER A 20 -5.49 -9.29 -20.11
CA SER A 20 -5.30 -7.88 -19.73
C SER A 20 -6.57 -7.21 -19.20
N GLN A 21 -7.76 -7.66 -19.61
CA GLN A 21 -9.02 -7.16 -19.05
C GLN A 21 -9.37 -7.76 -17.68
N LEU A 22 -8.91 -8.97 -17.36
CA LEU A 22 -9.04 -9.54 -15.99
C LEU A 22 -8.06 -8.92 -14.98
N LEU A 23 -7.05 -8.20 -15.47
CA LEU A 23 -6.23 -7.25 -14.70
C LEU A 23 -6.94 -5.91 -14.44
N GLN A 24 -8.24 -5.79 -14.76
CA GLN A 24 -9.05 -4.67 -14.32
C GLN A 24 -9.27 -4.73 -12.81
N ALA A 25 -8.83 -3.63 -12.19
CA ALA A 25 -9.31 -3.06 -10.96
C ALA A 25 -9.16 -3.92 -9.70
N GLN A 26 -7.92 -4.15 -9.29
CA GLN A 26 -7.69 -4.01 -7.85
C GLN A 26 -7.12 -2.62 -7.58
N GLU A 27 -8.02 -1.63 -7.60
CA GLU A 27 -7.70 -0.22 -7.39
C GLU A 27 -7.50 0.10 -5.92
N MET A 28 -8.10 -0.70 -5.04
CA MET A 28 -8.01 -0.57 -3.60
C MET A 28 -7.70 -1.93 -2.96
N MET A 29 -6.69 -1.93 -2.12
CA MET A 29 -6.36 -3.03 -1.21
C MET A 29 -7.20 -2.84 0.06
N GLU A 30 -7.83 -3.90 0.58
CA GLU A 30 -8.79 -3.75 1.66
C GLU A 30 -8.44 -4.65 2.86
N LEU A 31 -8.32 -4.01 4.03
CA LEU A 31 -8.36 -4.70 5.32
C LEU A 31 -9.77 -4.55 5.90
N PRO A 32 -10.32 -5.62 6.52
CA PRO A 32 -11.57 -5.53 7.26
C PRO A 32 -11.53 -4.40 8.29
N VAL A 33 -12.65 -3.71 8.47
CA VAL A 33 -12.74 -2.57 9.41
C VAL A 33 -12.28 -2.94 10.82
N GLU A 34 -12.57 -4.16 11.28
CA GLU A 34 -12.15 -4.64 12.60
C GLU A 34 -10.63 -4.76 12.72
N VAL A 35 -9.94 -5.11 11.64
CA VAL A 35 -8.47 -5.14 11.59
C VAL A 35 -7.91 -3.72 11.59
N ARG A 36 -8.50 -2.81 10.81
CA ARG A 36 -8.07 -1.39 10.78
C ARG A 36 -8.17 -0.73 12.15
N LYS A 37 -9.21 -1.05 12.93
CA LYS A 37 -9.41 -0.53 14.29
C LYS A 37 -8.27 -0.89 15.25
N TRP A 38 -7.57 -2.01 15.06
CA TRP A 38 -6.39 -2.36 15.87
C TRP A 38 -5.28 -1.31 15.75
N PHE A 39 -5.25 -0.58 14.64
CA PHE A 39 -4.25 0.44 14.33
C PHE A 39 -4.78 1.86 14.52
N ARG A 40 -5.81 2.07 15.35
CA ARG A 40 -6.21 3.43 15.77
C ARG A 40 -5.02 4.10 16.47
N ASN A 41 -4.75 5.36 16.15
CA ASN A 41 -3.69 6.17 16.76
C ASN A 41 -4.17 7.07 17.93
N PRO A 42 -4.09 6.63 19.21
CA PRO A 42 -4.47 7.47 20.35
C PRO A 42 -3.33 8.34 20.89
N ASP A 43 -2.07 8.02 20.58
CA ASP A 43 -0.89 8.44 21.35
C ASP A 43 0.24 9.05 20.50
N GLY A 44 -0.03 9.34 19.22
CA GLY A 44 0.95 9.88 18.29
C GLY A 44 1.78 8.82 17.55
N SER A 45 1.47 7.53 17.71
CA SER A 45 2.09 6.40 16.99
C SER A 45 1.66 6.26 15.52
N CYS A 46 1.23 7.35 14.86
CA CYS A 46 0.66 7.34 13.50
C CYS A 46 1.54 6.60 12.47
N VAL A 47 2.86 6.71 12.59
CA VAL A 47 3.82 6.01 11.71
C VAL A 47 3.72 4.50 11.93
N GLN A 48 3.78 4.04 13.17
CA GLN A 48 3.75 2.63 13.55
C GLN A 48 2.37 2.01 13.29
N CYS A 49 1.28 2.74 13.52
CA CYS A 49 -0.07 2.34 13.13
C CYS A 49 -0.15 2.08 11.62
N SER A 50 0.43 2.97 10.81
CA SER A 50 0.40 2.86 9.35
C SER A 50 1.27 1.70 8.85
N ILE A 51 2.48 1.55 9.41
CA ILE A 51 3.35 0.41 9.10
C ILE A 51 2.72 -0.91 9.57
N GLY A 52 2.00 -0.92 10.68
CA GLY A 52 1.28 -2.11 11.16
C GLY A 52 0.18 -2.57 10.21
N MET A 53 -0.58 -1.64 9.62
CA MET A 53 -1.50 -1.96 8.53
C MET A 53 -0.77 -2.52 7.30
N CYS A 54 0.36 -1.92 6.91
CA CYS A 54 1.22 -2.45 5.85
C CYS A 54 1.68 -3.88 6.16
N GLY A 55 2.13 -4.13 7.39
CA GLY A 55 2.57 -5.45 7.85
C GLY A 55 1.46 -6.49 7.78
N THR A 56 0.24 -6.09 8.14
CA THR A 56 -0.92 -6.98 8.08
C THR A 56 -1.24 -7.40 6.65
N TRP A 57 -1.23 -6.43 5.72
CA TRP A 57 -1.43 -6.71 4.31
C TRP A 57 -0.31 -7.54 3.69
N ASN A 58 0.94 -7.23 4.03
CA ASN A 58 2.13 -7.93 3.54
C ASN A 58 2.43 -9.25 4.26
N ASN A 59 1.61 -9.64 5.25
CA ASN A 59 1.87 -10.78 6.12
C ASN A 59 3.29 -10.75 6.72
N VAL A 60 3.68 -9.61 7.30
CA VAL A 60 4.96 -9.40 7.99
C VAL A 60 4.68 -9.20 9.49
N PRO A 61 4.64 -10.28 10.30
CA PRO A 61 4.25 -10.20 11.71
C PRO A 61 5.04 -9.18 12.52
N ALA A 62 6.36 -9.10 12.31
CA ALA A 62 7.23 -8.15 13.01
C ALA A 62 6.81 -6.67 12.80
N ALA A 63 6.32 -6.34 11.61
CA ALA A 63 5.79 -5.01 11.28
C ALA A 63 4.35 -4.84 11.76
N THR A 64 3.50 -5.87 11.59
CA THR A 64 2.14 -5.90 12.11
C THR A 64 2.11 -5.58 13.60
N THR A 65 3.03 -6.15 14.37
CA THR A 65 2.99 -6.10 15.84
C THR A 65 3.79 -4.94 16.45
N LEU A 66 4.11 -3.89 15.69
CA LEU A 66 4.90 -2.74 16.19
C LEU A 66 4.31 -2.10 17.45
N LEU A 67 2.99 -2.08 17.59
CA LEU A 67 2.30 -1.43 18.71
C LEU A 67 2.24 -2.28 19.99
N TRP A 68 2.74 -3.52 19.97
CA TRP A 68 2.62 -4.48 21.07
C TRP A 68 3.97 -5.11 21.41
N ASP A 69 4.08 -5.58 22.65
CA ASP A 69 5.19 -6.42 23.08
C ASP A 69 5.01 -7.82 22.48
N THR A 70 6.01 -8.29 21.74
CA THR A 70 5.98 -9.60 21.09
C THR A 70 7.37 -10.23 21.08
N GLU A 71 7.48 -11.44 20.54
CA GLU A 71 8.77 -12.10 20.29
C GLU A 71 9.71 -11.27 19.40
N TYR A 72 9.17 -10.38 18.55
CA TYR A 72 9.95 -9.49 17.69
C TYR A 72 10.51 -8.27 18.44
N GLY A 73 10.07 -7.99 19.67
CA GLY A 73 10.57 -6.88 20.49
C GLY A 73 9.47 -6.11 21.25
N LYS A 74 9.92 -5.15 22.07
CA LYS A 74 9.05 -4.27 22.88
C LYS A 74 8.26 -3.29 22.03
N ALA A 75 7.03 -2.96 22.42
CA ALA A 75 6.13 -2.03 21.76
C ALA A 75 6.82 -0.69 21.40
N VAL A 76 6.66 -0.27 20.16
CA VAL A 76 7.17 1.01 19.65
C VAL A 76 6.01 2.00 19.60
N ARG A 77 5.99 2.94 20.55
CA ARG A 77 4.94 3.97 20.68
C ARG A 77 5.46 5.40 20.52
N GLY A 78 4.55 6.32 20.23
CA GLY A 78 4.79 7.76 20.07
C GLY A 78 5.40 8.15 18.71
N GLY A 79 5.59 9.45 18.53
CA GLY A 79 6.00 10.06 17.26
C GLY A 79 7.32 9.50 16.70
N SER A 80 7.39 9.33 15.39
CA SER A 80 8.56 8.75 14.71
C SER A 80 9.08 9.65 13.60
N TRP A 81 10.33 9.43 13.22
CA TRP A 81 11.04 10.10 12.13
C TRP A 81 11.93 9.07 11.42
N PRO A 82 12.47 9.37 10.23
CA PRO A 82 13.13 8.36 9.38
C PRO A 82 14.19 7.51 10.10
N SER A 83 15.09 8.11 10.89
CA SER A 83 16.13 7.33 11.58
C SER A 83 15.56 6.41 12.67
N ARG A 84 14.56 6.87 13.44
CA ARG A 84 13.88 6.02 14.44
C ARG A 84 13.21 4.81 13.78
N VAL A 85 12.63 5.00 12.59
CA VAL A 85 12.07 3.89 11.79
C VAL A 85 13.14 2.91 11.36
N ALA A 86 14.26 3.40 10.84
CA ALA A 86 15.40 2.55 10.49
C ALA A 86 15.88 1.72 11.70
N ASP A 87 15.95 2.34 12.89
CA ASP A 87 16.41 1.68 14.11
C ASP A 87 15.52 0.51 14.51
N TYR A 88 14.20 0.71 14.67
CA TYR A 88 13.32 -0.40 15.07
C TYR A 88 13.11 -1.41 13.94
N CYS A 89 13.20 -0.99 12.67
CA CYS A 89 13.16 -1.93 11.55
C CYS A 89 14.37 -2.86 11.59
N SER A 90 15.57 -2.31 11.80
CA SER A 90 16.80 -3.08 11.97
C SER A 90 16.71 -4.03 13.16
N GLN A 91 16.30 -3.52 14.34
CA GLN A 91 16.18 -4.33 15.56
C GLN A 91 15.20 -5.49 15.44
N ARG A 92 14.09 -5.29 14.70
CA ARG A 92 13.04 -6.31 14.53
C ARG A 92 13.18 -7.14 13.26
N GLY A 93 14.22 -6.93 12.45
CA GLY A 93 14.40 -7.61 11.17
C GLY A 93 13.33 -7.26 10.12
N ILE A 94 12.72 -6.08 10.22
CA ILE A 94 11.73 -5.59 9.25
C ILE A 94 12.48 -4.96 8.08
N ARG A 95 12.37 -5.55 6.90
CA ARG A 95 12.87 -4.94 5.66
C ARG A 95 11.86 -3.92 5.14
N ALA A 96 12.31 -2.69 4.92
CA ALA A 96 11.46 -1.61 4.41
C ALA A 96 12.27 -0.61 3.59
N PHE A 97 11.65 -0.09 2.53
CA PHE A 97 12.07 1.14 1.87
C PHE A 97 11.59 2.32 2.72
N ASN A 98 12.54 3.04 3.32
CA ASN A 98 12.29 4.21 4.16
C ASN A 98 12.75 5.47 3.40
N VAL A 99 11.87 6.02 2.59
CA VAL A 99 12.22 6.97 1.52
C VAL A 99 11.79 8.39 1.90
N THR A 100 12.72 9.34 1.78
CA THR A 100 12.47 10.76 2.00
C THR A 100 12.81 11.57 0.75
N GLY A 101 12.22 12.76 0.63
CA GLY A 101 12.58 13.73 -0.42
C GLY A 101 11.70 13.64 -1.66
N ASP A 102 12.22 14.07 -2.81
CA ASP A 102 11.36 14.36 -3.98
C ASP A 102 10.81 13.13 -4.70
N SER A 103 11.44 11.96 -4.50
CA SER A 103 11.04 10.71 -5.18
C SER A 103 9.87 9.98 -4.52
N THR A 104 9.33 10.48 -3.40
CA THR A 104 8.32 9.72 -2.64
C THR A 104 7.04 9.44 -3.42
N PHE A 105 6.67 10.29 -4.39
CA PHE A 105 5.50 10.04 -5.23
C PHE A 105 5.67 8.84 -6.15
N GLU A 106 6.84 8.68 -6.74
CA GLU A 106 7.16 7.55 -7.60
C GLU A 106 7.13 6.23 -6.81
N TRP A 107 7.56 6.27 -5.55
CA TRP A 107 7.49 5.13 -4.63
C TRP A 107 6.05 4.81 -4.21
N MET A 108 5.23 5.82 -3.89
CA MET A 108 3.79 5.65 -3.62
C MET A 108 3.08 5.05 -4.85
N GLU A 109 3.34 5.60 -6.04
CA GLU A 109 2.82 5.03 -7.28
C GLU A 109 3.24 3.57 -7.49
N TRP A 110 4.50 3.24 -7.23
CA TRP A 110 5.01 1.88 -7.34
C TRP A 110 4.34 0.94 -6.33
N ALA A 111 4.10 1.39 -5.10
CA ALA A 111 3.37 0.62 -4.10
C ALA A 111 1.96 0.28 -4.59
N ALA A 112 1.19 1.27 -5.04
CA ALA A 112 -0.13 1.04 -5.64
C ALA A 112 -0.07 0.13 -6.87
N LYS A 113 0.90 0.31 -7.79
CA LYS A 113 1.07 -0.55 -9.00
C LYS A 113 1.23 -2.02 -8.65
N THR A 114 1.83 -2.28 -7.49
CA THR A 114 2.27 -3.61 -7.11
C THR A 114 1.44 -4.21 -6.00
N GLY A 115 0.29 -3.60 -5.67
CA GLY A 115 -0.60 -4.10 -4.62
C GLY A 115 0.05 -4.07 -3.24
N ARG A 116 0.86 -3.06 -2.93
CA ARG A 116 1.42 -2.81 -1.59
C ARG A 116 0.76 -1.60 -0.96
N PHE A 117 0.47 -1.68 0.33
CA PHE A 117 0.24 -0.48 1.13
C PHE A 117 1.55 0.31 1.29
N ALA A 118 1.40 1.62 1.45
CA ALA A 118 2.48 2.51 1.84
C ALA A 118 2.07 3.29 3.09
N ALA A 119 2.96 3.38 4.08
CA ALA A 119 2.80 4.30 5.19
C ALA A 119 3.33 5.67 4.75
N ILE A 120 2.44 6.65 4.59
CA ILE A 120 2.74 7.95 3.97
C ILE A 120 2.64 9.06 5.01
N GLY A 121 3.52 10.05 4.94
CA GLY A 121 3.30 11.31 5.61
C GLY A 121 2.07 12.02 5.03
N ALA A 122 1.27 12.62 5.90
CA ALA A 122 0.02 13.30 5.55
C ALA A 122 -0.21 14.53 6.43
N GLY A 123 -0.48 15.69 5.84
CA GLY A 123 -0.62 16.94 6.61
C GLY A 123 0.67 17.29 7.37
N THR A 124 0.60 18.12 8.41
CA THR A 124 1.82 18.69 9.03
C THR A 124 2.57 17.74 9.98
N ARG A 125 1.87 16.87 10.71
CA ARG A 125 2.46 16.00 11.76
C ARG A 125 1.71 14.68 11.90
N HIS A 126 1.49 14.00 10.78
CA HIS A 126 0.72 12.76 10.77
C HIS A 126 1.19 11.78 9.70
N PHE A 127 0.89 10.51 9.92
CA PHE A 127 1.09 9.43 8.97
C PHE A 127 -0.22 8.69 8.75
N GLN A 128 -0.46 8.26 7.52
CA GLN A 128 -1.62 7.48 7.12
C GLN A 128 -1.19 6.31 6.25
N THR A 129 -2.11 5.41 5.92
CA THR A 129 -1.80 4.29 5.02
C THR A 129 -2.45 4.52 3.68
N GLU A 130 -1.64 4.59 2.62
CA GLU A 130 -2.11 4.51 1.24
C GLU A 130 -2.71 3.12 0.99
N TYR A 131 -3.97 3.10 0.56
CA TYR A 131 -4.78 1.91 0.33
C TYR A 131 -4.90 1.53 -1.15
N GLY A 132 -4.34 2.34 -2.05
CA GLY A 132 -4.32 2.08 -3.47
C GLY A 132 -4.69 3.31 -4.28
N ARG A 133 -4.91 3.09 -5.56
CA ARG A 133 -5.21 4.11 -6.55
C ARG A 133 -6.09 3.57 -7.66
N ASP A 134 -7.22 4.22 -7.89
CA ASP A 134 -7.97 4.16 -9.15
C ASP A 134 -7.33 5.14 -10.14
N ARG A 135 -6.74 4.60 -11.21
CA ARG A 135 -6.07 5.40 -12.23
C ARG A 135 -7.04 5.95 -13.27
N ALA A 136 -8.13 5.23 -13.52
CA ALA A 136 -9.13 5.64 -14.49
C ALA A 136 -9.90 6.85 -13.95
N ALA A 137 -10.29 6.82 -12.67
CA ALA A 137 -10.92 7.96 -12.00
C ALA A 137 -9.91 9.00 -11.48
N GLY A 138 -8.62 8.65 -11.37
CA GLY A 138 -7.59 9.54 -10.81
C GLY A 138 -7.74 9.76 -9.31
N LEU A 139 -8.21 8.73 -8.59
CA LEU A 139 -8.47 8.73 -7.16
C LEU A 139 -7.43 7.91 -6.41
N TRP A 140 -7.05 8.42 -5.24
CA TRP A 140 -6.20 7.76 -4.26
C TRP A 140 -7.02 7.41 -3.04
N TYR A 141 -6.81 6.21 -2.52
CA TYR A 141 -7.49 5.70 -1.34
C TYR A 141 -6.53 5.73 -0.16
N VAL A 142 -6.99 6.24 0.99
CA VAL A 142 -6.16 6.37 2.18
C VAL A 142 -6.95 5.97 3.42
N CYS A 143 -6.37 5.12 4.27
CA CYS A 143 -6.89 4.89 5.60
C CYS A 143 -6.16 5.79 6.60
N ASN A 144 -6.89 6.79 7.11
CA ASN A 144 -6.43 7.60 8.20
C ASN A 144 -6.57 6.83 9.54
N ASN A 145 -5.44 6.52 10.19
CA ASN A 145 -5.45 5.85 11.50
C ASN A 145 -6.06 6.70 12.65
N ASN A 146 -6.47 7.95 12.39
CA ASN A 146 -7.35 8.72 13.27
C ASN A 146 -8.84 8.40 13.10
N SER A 147 -9.23 7.82 11.97
CA SER A 147 -10.59 7.43 11.62
C SER A 147 -10.61 6.10 10.86
N PRO A 148 -10.10 5.00 11.46
CA PRO A 148 -9.88 3.73 10.78
C PRO A 148 -11.18 2.98 10.40
N HIS A 149 -12.34 3.59 10.59
CA HIS A 149 -13.64 3.03 10.18
C HIS A 149 -13.95 3.30 8.71
N ARG A 150 -13.33 4.32 8.10
CA ARG A 150 -13.57 4.71 6.69
C ARG A 150 -12.28 4.75 5.89
N ILE A 151 -12.42 4.75 4.58
CA ILE A 151 -11.35 5.04 3.63
C ILE A 151 -11.64 6.42 3.05
N ASP A 152 -10.67 7.31 3.14
CA ASP A 152 -10.74 8.64 2.58
C ASP A 152 -10.29 8.60 1.11
N GLU A 153 -10.94 9.39 0.26
CA GLU A 153 -10.65 9.48 -1.17
C GLU A 153 -10.03 10.84 -1.50
N TYR A 154 -9.02 10.85 -2.36
CA TYR A 154 -8.32 12.06 -2.78
C TYR A 154 -8.14 12.08 -4.29
N THR A 155 -8.35 13.24 -4.92
CA THR A 155 -7.87 13.48 -6.28
C THR A 155 -6.33 13.47 -6.31
N ASN A 156 -5.73 13.34 -7.50
CA ASN A 156 -4.27 13.47 -7.65
C ASN A 156 -3.70 14.74 -6.99
N GLU A 157 -4.36 15.89 -7.17
CA GLU A 157 -3.93 17.16 -6.58
C GLU A 157 -4.09 17.15 -5.05
N GLY A 158 -5.25 16.71 -4.55
CA GLY A 158 -5.53 16.65 -3.12
C GLY A 158 -4.57 15.72 -2.38
N TYR A 159 -4.32 14.54 -2.95
CA TYR A 159 -3.34 13.58 -2.43
C TYR A 159 -1.92 14.16 -2.48
N ARG A 160 -1.59 14.87 -3.56
CA ARG A 160 -0.28 15.51 -3.69
C ARG A 160 -0.06 16.58 -2.62
N HIS A 161 -1.04 17.45 -2.43
CA HIS A 161 -1.01 18.49 -1.41
C HIS A 161 -0.90 17.89 0.00
N LEU A 162 -1.70 16.85 0.29
CA LEU A 162 -1.70 16.13 1.56
C LEU A 162 -0.30 15.62 1.91
N HIS A 163 0.36 14.95 0.98
CA HIS A 163 1.67 14.35 1.23
C HIS A 163 2.79 15.41 1.30
N LEU A 164 2.78 16.41 0.42
CA LEU A 164 3.80 17.46 0.42
C LEU A 164 3.82 18.26 1.73
N ALA A 165 2.67 18.43 2.39
CA ALA A 165 2.58 19.10 3.68
C ALA A 165 3.32 18.37 4.82
N SER A 166 3.69 17.11 4.64
CA SER A 166 4.26 16.24 5.70
C SER A 166 5.78 16.14 5.74
N GLY A 167 6.47 16.78 4.80
CA GLY A 167 7.92 16.68 4.67
C GLY A 167 8.40 15.57 3.75
N LYS A 168 7.52 15.02 2.90
CA LYS A 168 7.84 14.03 1.84
C LYS A 168 8.54 12.78 2.38
N TRP A 169 7.78 11.95 3.07
CA TRP A 169 8.30 10.73 3.69
C TRP A 169 7.33 9.57 3.52
N VAL A 170 7.83 8.44 3.05
CA VAL A 170 7.06 7.20 2.86
C VAL A 170 7.86 6.00 3.37
N VAL A 171 7.15 5.02 3.93
CA VAL A 171 7.69 3.72 4.34
C VAL A 171 6.90 2.61 3.64
N ILE A 172 7.58 1.75 2.90
CA ILE A 172 6.99 0.62 2.18
C ILE A 172 7.73 -0.65 2.57
N LEU A 173 7.02 -1.72 2.90
CA LEU A 173 7.67 -2.97 3.30
C LEU A 173 8.37 -3.62 2.09
N ASP A 174 9.62 -3.99 2.29
CA ASP A 174 10.45 -4.69 1.31
C ASP A 174 10.23 -6.20 1.46
N GLY A 175 9.10 -6.64 0.92
CA GLY A 175 8.71 -8.03 0.82
C GLY A 175 8.03 -8.30 -0.52
N PRO A 176 7.75 -9.58 -0.83
CA PRO A 176 6.89 -9.90 -1.97
C PRO A 176 5.55 -9.16 -1.83
N ALA A 177 4.98 -8.78 -2.97
CA ALA A 177 3.62 -8.28 -2.98
C ALA A 177 2.68 -9.39 -2.48
N PRO A 178 1.64 -9.06 -1.71
CA PRO A 178 0.62 -10.03 -1.34
C PRO A 178 -0.04 -10.60 -2.58
N PRO A 179 -0.50 -11.86 -2.55
CA PRO A 179 -1.37 -12.34 -3.60
C PRO A 179 -2.61 -11.45 -3.68
N PRO A 180 -3.12 -11.16 -4.89
CA PRO A 180 -4.39 -10.45 -5.02
C PRO A 180 -5.48 -11.24 -4.27
N PRO A 181 -6.46 -10.57 -3.65
CA PRO A 181 -7.63 -11.21 -3.07
C PRO A 181 -8.29 -12.13 -4.10
N PRO A 182 -8.84 -13.26 -3.64
CA PRO A 182 -9.55 -14.17 -4.52
C PRO A 182 -10.72 -13.44 -5.18
N ARG A 183 -10.79 -13.50 -6.51
CA ARG A 183 -11.96 -13.05 -7.27
C ARG A 183 -12.95 -14.20 -7.35
N TYR A 184 -14.12 -14.04 -6.76
CA TYR A 184 -15.22 -14.97 -6.98
C TYR A 184 -15.77 -14.75 -8.40
N VAL A 185 -15.58 -15.73 -9.26
CA VAL A 185 -16.18 -15.76 -10.60
C VAL A 185 -17.28 -16.80 -10.63
N ARG A 186 -18.39 -16.47 -11.28
CA ARG A 186 -19.48 -17.42 -11.48
C ARG A 186 -19.01 -18.50 -12.46
N TRP A 187 -18.92 -19.75 -11.98
CA TRP A 187 -18.39 -20.87 -12.77
C TRP A 187 -19.47 -21.82 -13.31
N TRP A 188 -20.74 -21.38 -13.35
CA TRP A 188 -21.89 -22.05 -13.97
C TRP A 188 -23.01 -21.07 -14.37
#